data_AF-K0I3W7-F1
#
_entry.id   AF-K0I3W7-F1
#
_cell.length_a   1.000
_cell.length_b   1.000
_cell.length_c   1.000
_cell.angle_alpha   90.00
_cell.angle_beta   90.00
_cell.angle_gamma   90.00
#
_symmetry.space_group_name_H-M   'P 1'
#
loop_
_entity.id
_entity.type
_entity.pdbx_description
1 polymer ?
#
loop_
_entity_poly.entity_id
_entity_poly.type
_entity_poly.pdbx_seq_one_letter_code
_entity_poly.pdbx_strand_id
1 'polypeptide(L)'
;MQNVHDTFQRIFATNPAVPQKMTRSEINDDDTYVIDVARRTIVGQYGPSSATAQVARTQGLPLRPGQALLRGMQLKGSGLIDLEAA
;
A
#
# COMPACT_ATOMS: atom_id res chain seq x y z
N MET A 1 -3.13 36.65 -6.14
CA MET A 1 -2.14 36.07 -5.22
C MET A 1 -2.75 34.81 -4.61
N GLN A 2 -2.41 33.63 -5.14
CA GLN A 2 -2.92 32.35 -4.61
C GLN A 2 -2.15 32.04 -3.33
N ASN A 3 -2.87 32.01 -2.20
CA ASN A 3 -2.31 31.70 -0.89
C ASN A 3 -1.72 30.29 -0.92
N VAL A 4 -0.40 30.21 -0.81
CA VAL A 4 0.37 28.96 -0.73
C VAL A 4 -0.13 28.06 0.40
N HIS A 5 -0.75 28.66 1.43
CA HIS A 5 -1.33 27.97 2.58
C HIS A 5 -2.55 27.07 2.23
N ASP A 6 -3.37 27.46 1.25
CA ASP A 6 -4.54 26.67 0.82
C ASP A 6 -4.14 25.43 0.00
N THR A 7 -2.99 25.48 -0.67
CA THR A 7 -2.52 24.36 -1.49
C THR A 7 -2.02 23.21 -0.62
N PHE A 8 -1.37 23.48 0.51
CA PHE A 8 -0.87 22.42 1.39
C PHE A 8 -2.01 21.66 2.08
N GLN A 9 -3.07 22.34 2.54
CA GLN A 9 -4.19 21.66 3.20
C GLN A 9 -4.98 20.75 2.25
N ARG A 10 -5.04 21.09 0.96
CA ARG A 10 -5.77 20.30 -0.04
C ARG A 10 -5.08 18.99 -0.42
N ILE A 11 -3.74 18.95 -0.35
CA ILE A 11 -2.95 17.75 -0.65
C ILE A 11 -3.01 16.74 0.51
N PHE A 12 -3.14 17.21 1.76
CA PHE A 12 -3.29 16.33 2.93
C PHE A 12 -4.73 15.87 3.22
N ALA A 13 -5.74 16.50 2.60
CA ALA A 13 -7.16 16.22 2.88
C ALA A 13 -7.88 15.41 1.78
N THR A 14 -7.22 15.05 0.68
CA THR A 14 -7.85 14.23 -0.36
C THR A 14 -7.64 12.75 -0.10
N ASN A 15 -8.65 12.23 0.60
CA ASN A 15 -9.13 10.86 0.62
C ASN A 15 -8.66 10.03 1.83
N PRO A 16 -9.46 9.91 2.91
CA PRO A 16 -9.31 8.80 3.83
C PRO A 16 -9.48 7.53 3.00
N ALA A 17 -8.36 6.87 2.72
CA ALA A 17 -8.26 5.67 1.92
C ALA A 17 -9.29 4.65 2.41
N VAL A 18 -10.46 4.62 1.76
CA VAL A 18 -11.21 3.38 1.62
C VAL A 18 -10.19 2.45 0.98
N PRO A 19 -9.78 1.37 1.67
CA PRO A 19 -8.82 0.44 1.09
C PRO A 19 -9.40 0.01 -0.25
N GLN A 20 -8.74 0.40 -1.35
CA GLN A 20 -9.21 -0.01 -2.66
C GLN A 20 -9.12 -1.53 -2.68
N LYS A 21 -10.27 -2.18 -2.88
CA LYS A 21 -10.29 -3.61 -3.17
C LYS A 21 -9.59 -3.79 -4.51
N MET A 22 -8.33 -4.21 -4.48
CA MET A 22 -7.59 -4.59 -5.68
C MET A 22 -7.90 -6.04 -6.00
N THR A 23 -8.19 -6.29 -7.27
CA THR A 23 -8.29 -7.64 -7.82
C THR A 23 -6.91 -8.28 -7.93
N ARG A 24 -6.86 -9.60 -8.04
CA ARG A 24 -5.60 -10.33 -8.25
C ARG A 24 -4.84 -9.87 -9.50
N SER A 25 -5.53 -9.48 -10.56
CA SER A 25 -4.95 -8.99 -11.81
C SER A 25 -4.28 -7.62 -11.70
N GLU A 26 -4.71 -6.79 -10.75
CA GLU A 26 -4.16 -5.44 -10.57
C GLU A 26 -2.88 -5.42 -9.71
N ILE A 27 -2.59 -6.53 -9.02
CA ILE A 27 -1.38 -6.66 -8.21
C ILE A 27 -0.20 -6.97 -9.12
N ASN A 28 0.80 -6.10 -9.11
CA ASN A 28 2.08 -6.35 -9.78
C ASN A 28 2.95 -7.24 -8.89
N ASP A 29 3.54 -8.29 -9.46
CA ASP A 29 4.33 -9.27 -8.72
C ASP A 29 5.58 -8.68 -8.05
N ASP A 30 6.15 -7.63 -8.64
CA ASP A 30 7.39 -6.98 -8.19
C ASP A 30 7.16 -5.81 -7.23
N ASP A 31 5.92 -5.31 -7.16
CA ASP A 31 5.52 -4.26 -6.23
C ASP A 31 5.56 -4.79 -4.79
N THR A 32 5.78 -3.88 -3.86
CA THR A 32 5.75 -4.15 -2.43
C THR A 32 4.50 -3.55 -1.83
N TYR A 33 3.75 -4.36 -1.07
CA TYR A 33 2.47 -4.00 -0.49
C TYR A 33 2.52 -4.05 1.03
N VAL A 34 1.88 -3.08 1.67
CA VAL A 34 1.60 -3.09 3.10
C VAL A 34 0.15 -3.53 3.29
N ILE A 35 -0.03 -4.60 4.07
CA ILE A 35 -1.31 -5.22 4.33
C ILE A 35 -1.68 -4.99 5.78
N ASP A 36 -2.88 -4.52 6.05
CA ASP A 36 -3.50 -4.63 7.37
C ASP A 36 -4.07 -6.06 7.50
N VAL A 37 -3.43 -6.89 8.32
CA VAL A 37 -3.75 -8.31 8.48
C VAL A 37 -5.11 -8.50 9.15
N ALA A 38 -5.47 -7.61 10.08
CA ALA A 38 -6.74 -7.70 10.79
C ALA A 38 -7.92 -7.36 9.86
N ARG A 39 -7.75 -6.35 9.00
CA ARG A 39 -8.76 -5.92 8.03
C ARG A 39 -8.71 -6.69 6.73
N ARG A 40 -7.62 -7.43 6.47
CA ARG A 40 -7.37 -8.13 5.21
C ARG A 40 -7.43 -7.17 4.03
N THR A 41 -6.78 -6.02 4.15
CA THR A 41 -6.77 -4.96 3.13
C THR A 41 -5.37 -4.44 2.84
N ILE A 42 -5.17 -3.99 1.61
CA ILE A 42 -3.96 -3.25 1.22
C ILE A 42 -4.10 -1.81 1.73
N VAL A 43 -3.09 -1.34 2.45
CA VAL A 43 -3.02 0.03 3.01
C VAL A 43 -1.83 0.83 2.48
N GLY A 44 -0.97 0.19 1.68
CA GLY A 44 0.12 0.85 0.97
C GLY A 44 0.63 -0.01 -0.19
N GLN A 45 1.08 0.65 -1.25
CA GLN A 45 1.70 0.04 -2.43
C GLN A 45 2.92 0.87 -2.83
N TYR A 46 4.01 0.17 -3.13
CA TYR A 46 5.27 0.76 -3.53
C TYR A 46 5.80 0.03 -4.76
N GLY A 47 5.96 0.77 -5.87
CA GLY A 47 6.57 0.23 -7.08
C GLY A 47 8.01 -0.21 -6.86
N PRO A 48 8.55 -1.13 -7.67
CA PRO A 48 9.85 -1.78 -7.43
C PRO A 48 11.04 -0.81 -7.42
N SER A 49 10.93 0.32 -8.11
CA SER A 49 11.93 1.38 -8.21
C SER A 49 11.75 2.50 -7.17
N SER A 50 10.71 2.44 -6.33
CA SER A 50 10.51 3.45 -5.29
C SER A 50 11.59 3.34 -4.21
N ALA A 51 12.03 4.50 -3.69
CA ALA A 51 12.98 4.56 -2.58
C ALA A 51 12.48 3.74 -1.37
N THR A 52 11.18 3.77 -1.11
CA THR A 52 10.56 2.99 -0.02
C THR A 52 10.67 1.49 -0.26
N ALA A 53 10.45 0.98 -1.49
CA ALA A 53 10.67 -0.43 -1.81
C ALA A 53 12.16 -0.82 -1.68
N GLN A 54 13.08 0.07 -2.01
CA GLN A 54 14.52 -0.16 -1.84
C GLN A 54 14.93 -0.24 -0.36
N VAL A 55 14.40 0.66 0.48
CA VAL A 55 14.59 0.63 1.94
C VAL A 55 13.99 -0.65 2.52
N ALA A 56 12.79 -1.02 2.08
CA ALA A 56 12.13 -2.24 2.54
C ALA A 56 12.94 -3.52 2.33
N ARG A 57 13.65 -3.61 1.20
CA ARG A 57 14.50 -4.77 0.87
C ARG A 57 15.81 -4.81 1.65
N THR A 58 16.36 -3.64 2.00
CA THR A 58 17.71 -3.52 2.58
C THR A 58 17.70 -3.39 4.10
N GLN A 59 16.73 -2.66 4.65
CA GLN A 59 16.66 -2.29 6.08
C GLN A 59 15.34 -2.72 6.74
N GLY A 60 14.34 -3.12 5.95
CA GLY A 60 12.97 -3.30 6.40
C GLY A 60 12.21 -1.96 6.48
N LEU A 61 10.88 -2.04 6.65
CA LEU A 61 10.03 -0.87 6.84
C LEU A 61 9.46 -0.85 8.26
N PRO A 62 9.32 0.33 8.88
CA PRO A 62 8.57 0.47 10.11
C PRO A 62 7.08 0.21 9.83
N LEU A 63 6.61 -0.98 10.20
CA LEU A 63 5.20 -1.38 10.09
C LEU A 63 4.47 -1.09 11.41
N ARG A 64 3.20 -0.72 11.33
CA ARG A 64 2.34 -0.65 12.51
C ARG A 64 1.98 -2.05 13.00
N PRO A 65 1.67 -2.26 14.29
CA PRO A 65 1.15 -3.53 14.77
C PRO A 65 -0.04 -4.00 13.94
N GLY A 66 -0.03 -5.28 13.55
CA GLY A 66 -1.05 -5.85 12.67
C GLY A 66 -0.85 -5.56 11.18
N GLN A 67 0.23 -4.87 10.79
CA GLN A 67 0.60 -4.73 9.38
C GLN A 67 1.68 -5.74 8.97
N ALA A 68 1.61 -6.19 7.73
CA ALA A 68 2.61 -7.05 7.10
C ALA A 68 3.09 -6.43 5.79
N LEU A 69 4.35 -6.67 5.45
CA LEU A 69 4.92 -6.27 4.17
C LEU A 69 5.13 -7.50 3.29
N LEU A 70 4.56 -7.49 2.09
CA LEU A 70 4.66 -8.60 1.14
C LEU A 70 4.94 -8.08 -0.27
N ARG A 71 5.71 -8.82 -1.06
CA ARG A 71 5.73 -8.59 -2.51
C ARG A 71 4.41 -9.05 -3.14
N GLY A 72 4.04 -8.49 -4.28
CA GLY A 72 2.81 -8.87 -4.97
C GLY A 72 2.69 -10.37 -5.23
N MET A 73 3.78 -11.02 -5.66
CA MET A 73 3.79 -12.48 -5.85
C MET A 73 3.46 -13.24 -4.56
N GLN A 74 4.01 -12.81 -3.42
CA GLN A 74 3.74 -13.42 -2.12
C GLN A 74 2.30 -13.14 -1.67
N LEU A 75 1.84 -11.91 -1.90
CA LEU A 75 0.50 -11.47 -1.54
C LEU A 75 -0.57 -12.32 -2.25
N LYS A 76 -0.41 -12.54 -3.56
CA LYS A 76 -1.31 -13.39 -4.37
C LYS A 76 -1.39 -14.83 -3.86
N GLY A 77 -0.30 -15.37 -3.31
CA GLY A 77 -0.24 -16.73 -2.75
C GLY A 77 -0.63 -16.82 -1.27
N SER A 78 -0.66 -15.70 -0.55
CA SER A 78 -0.82 -15.69 0.91
C SER A 78 -2.24 -15.96 1.41
N GLY A 79 -3.27 -15.71 0.58
CA GLY A 79 -4.67 -15.73 1.01
C GLY A 79 -5.05 -14.67 2.04
N LEU A 80 -4.14 -13.73 2.36
CA LEU A 80 -4.34 -12.73 3.41
C LEU A 80 -5.38 -11.68 3.02
N ILE A 81 -5.60 -11.46 1.74
CA ILE A 81 -6.59 -10.54 1.20
C ILE A 81 -7.51 -11.27 0.22
N ASP A 82 -8.77 -10.86 0.21
CA ASP A 82 -9.76 -11.37 -0.75
C ASP A 82 -9.59 -10.62 -2.08
N LEU A 83 -8.91 -11.28 -3.02
CA LEU A 83 -8.52 -10.72 -4.31
C LEU A 83 -9.58 -10.92 -5.41
N GLU A 84 -10.70 -11.57 -5.08
CA GLU A 84 -11.72 -11.99 -6.05
C GLU A 84 -13.09 -11.32 -5.77
N ALA A 85 -13.25 -10.60 -4.64
CA ALA A 85 -14.52 -9.99 -4.21
C ALA A 85 -14.75 -8.54 -4.69
N ALA A 86 -14.37 -8.23 -5.94
CA ALA A 86 -14.63 -6.93 -6.57
C ALA A 86 -16.10 -6.74 -6.92
#